data_AF-A0A2N2WUT4-F1
#
_entry.id   AF-A0A2N2WUT4-F1
#
_cell.length_a   1.000
_cell.length_b   1.000
_cell.length_c   1.000
_cell.angle_alpha   90.00
_cell.angle_beta   90.00
_cell.angle_gamma   90.00
#
_symmetry.space_group_name_H-M   'P 1'
#
loop_
_entity.id
_entity.type
_entity.pdbx_description
1 polymer ?
#
loop_
_entity_poly.entity_id
_entity_poly.type
_entity_poly.pdbx_seq_one_letter_code
_entity_poly.pdbx_strand_id
1 'polypeptide(L)' 'MPLNTQQYRALRRKHKHQILLNDYEIDAFNRYCKKYKIHNKSQVIREALFTKVLQSFDNDYPTLFDPRELALLEKK' A
#
# COMPACT_ATOMS: atom_id res chain seq x y z
N MET A 1 5.27 -22.81 -1.33
CA MET A 1 5.38 -23.19 -2.76
C MET A 1 6.30 -22.20 -3.45
N PRO A 2 7.49 -22.59 -3.93
CA PRO A 2 8.32 -21.68 -4.73
C PRO A 2 7.66 -21.45 -6.09
N LEU A 3 7.60 -20.19 -6.53
CA LEU A 3 7.07 -19.82 -7.84
C LEU A 3 7.95 -20.39 -8.97
N ASN A 4 7.33 -20.77 -10.09
CA ASN A 4 8.05 -21.17 -11.31
C ASN A 4 8.74 -19.94 -11.94
N THR A 5 9.91 -20.13 -12.57
CA THR A 5 10.64 -19.15 -13.40
C THR A 5 9.75 -18.31 -14.32
N GLN A 6 8.69 -18.89 -14.90
CA GLN A 6 7.75 -18.17 -15.76
C GLN A 6 6.87 -17.18 -14.98
N GLN A 7 6.48 -17.51 -13.75
CA GLN A 7 5.70 -16.62 -12.87
C GLN A 7 6.54 -15.43 -12.37
N TYR A 8 7.84 -15.64 -12.10
CA TYR A 8 8.76 -14.54 -11.76
C TYR A 8 8.91 -13.52 -12.89
N ARG A 9 8.85 -13.96 -14.15
CA ARG A 9 8.89 -13.05 -15.31
C ARG A 9 7.66 -12.16 -15.39
N ALA A 10 6.49 -12.65 -14.97
CA ALA A 10 5.25 -11.87 -14.92
C ALA A 10 5.29 -10.80 -13.82
N LEU A 11 5.91 -11.11 -12.67
CA LEU A 11 6.06 -10.19 -11.53
C LEU A 11 7.18 -9.15 -11.74
N ARG A 12 7.89 -9.19 -12.88
CA ARG A 12 8.97 -8.26 -13.16
C ARG A 12 8.41 -6.85 -13.31
N ARG A 13 8.94 -5.92 -12.51
CA ARG A 13 8.59 -4.51 -12.56
C ARG A 13 9.13 -3.89 -13.85
N LYS A 14 8.24 -3.46 -14.75
CA LYS A 14 8.59 -2.90 -16.08
C LYS A 14 8.26 -1.41 -16.22
N HIS A 15 7.28 -0.93 -15.47
CA HIS A 15 6.79 0.46 -15.58
C HIS A 15 7.51 1.37 -14.61
N LYS A 16 8.09 2.46 -15.14
CA LYS A 16 8.72 3.52 -14.33
C LYS A 16 7.65 4.50 -13.88
N HIS A 17 7.68 4.86 -12.60
CA HIS A 17 6.91 5.96 -12.03
C HIS A 17 7.89 6.92 -11.34
N GLN A 18 7.65 8.21 -11.44
CA GLN A 18 8.44 9.26 -10.79
C GLN A 18 7.51 10.11 -9.93
N ILE A 19 7.95 10.42 -8.72
CA ILE A 19 7.28 11.33 -7.81
C ILE A 19 8.29 12.41 -7.42
N LEU A 20 7.82 13.64 -7.32
CA LEU A 20 8.58 14.77 -6.81
C LEU A 20 8.13 15.01 -5.38
N LEU A 21 9.10 15.17 -4.48
CA LEU A 21 8.87 15.43 -3.06
C LEU A 21 9.58 16.74 -2.71
N ASN A 22 9.00 17.48 -1.77
CA ASN A 22 9.61 18.67 -1.20
C ASN A 22 10.83 18.30 -0.32
N ASP A 23 11.70 19.26 -0.05
CA ASP A 23 12.89 19.12 0.79
C ASP A 23 12.54 18.59 2.19
N TYR A 24 11.45 19.06 2.78
CA TYR A 24 10.96 18.59 4.07
C TYR A 24 10.46 17.14 4.02
N GLU A 25 9.75 16.77 2.94
CA GLU A 25 9.18 15.44 2.78
C GLU A 25 10.29 14.39 2.58
N ILE A 26 11.30 14.73 1.77
CA ILE A 26 12.43 13.84 1.53
C ILE A 26 13.31 13.70 2.78
N ASP A 27 13.51 14.76 3.57
CA ASP A 27 14.24 14.67 4.83
C ASP A 27 13.49 13.79 5.84
N ALA A 28 12.19 14.02 6.02
CA ALA A 28 11.34 13.19 6.88
C ALA A 28 11.37 11.71 6.46
N PHE A 29 11.26 11.43 5.15
CA PHE A 29 11.34 10.07 4.62
C PHE A 29 12.72 9.43 4.85
N ASN A 30 13.81 10.18 4.64
CA ASN A 30 15.16 9.69 4.90
C ASN A 30 15.39 9.40 6.39
N ARG A 31 14.88 10.25 7.29
CA ARG A 31 14.92 10.01 8.74
C ARG A 31 14.15 8.75 9.12
N TYR A 32 12.97 8.55 8.55
CA TYR A 32 12.20 7.32 8.71
C TYR A 32 13.01 6.09 8.28
N CYS A 33 13.58 6.09 7.07
CA CYS A 33 14.38 4.98 6.58
C CYS A 33 15.61 4.69 7.47
N LYS A 34 16.29 5.73 7.98
CA LYS A 34 17.41 5.58 8.91
C LYS A 34 16.98 4.97 10.23
N LYS A 35 15.87 5.44 10.82
CA LYS A 35 15.35 4.95 12.11
C LYS A 35 15.02 3.45 12.07
N TYR A 36 14.39 2.99 10.99
CA TYR A 36 13.95 1.60 10.83
C TYR A 36 14.94 0.72 10.05
N LYS A 37 16.14 1.21 9.75
CA LYS A 37 17.19 0.50 8.98
C LYS A 37 16.68 -0.08 7.66
N ILE A 38 15.87 0.70 6.95
CA ILE A 38 15.26 0.28 5.70
C ILE A 38 16.26 0.43 4.57
N HIS A 39 16.59 -0.69 3.92
CA HIS A 39 17.51 -0.73 2.80
C HIS A 39 16.84 -0.40 1.46
N ASN A 40 15.55 -0.76 1.30
CA ASN A 40 14.81 -0.57 0.05
C ASN A 40 13.74 0.52 0.17
N LYS A 41 14.10 1.77 -0.15
CA LYS A 41 13.18 2.91 -0.16
C LYS A 41 11.98 2.71 -1.10
N SER A 42 12.23 2.14 -2.28
CA SER A 42 11.20 1.88 -3.27
C SER A 42 10.18 0.83 -2.83
N GLN A 43 10.54 -0.04 -1.88
CA GLN A 43 9.60 -0.98 -1.26
C GLN A 43 8.61 -0.23 -0.37
N VAL A 44 9.10 0.65 0.51
CA VAL A 44 8.25 1.46 1.41
C VAL A 44 7.27 2.30 0.62
N ILE A 45 7.73 3.00 -0.41
CA ILE A 45 6.87 3.85 -1.25
C ILE A 45 5.76 3.00 -1.89
N ARG A 46 6.11 1.81 -2.38
CA ARG A 46 5.14 0.92 -3.02
C ARG A 46 4.13 0.37 -2.02
N GLU A 47 4.60 -0.08 -0.86
CA GLU A 47 3.73 -0.57 0.21
C GLU A 47 2.74 0.51 0.64
N ALA A 48 3.22 1.71 0.95
CA ALA A 48 2.36 2.84 1.35
C ALA A 48 1.33 3.18 0.26
N LEU A 49 1.76 3.25 -1.01
CA LEU A 49 0.87 3.52 -2.13
C LEU A 49 -0.23 2.47 -2.27
N PHE A 50 0.14 1.19 -2.32
CA PHE A 50 -0.83 0.12 -2.53
C PHE A 50 -1.70 -0.14 -1.31
N THR A 51 -1.19 0.04 -0.09
CA THR A 51 -2.03 0.00 1.11
C THR A 51 -3.12 1.06 1.03
N LYS A 52 -2.79 2.28 0.61
CA LYS A 52 -3.80 3.33 0.46
C LYS A 52 -4.81 3.02 -0.64
N VAL A 53 -4.34 2.55 -1.80
CA VAL A 53 -5.19 2.18 -2.94
C VAL A 53 -6.16 1.05 -2.57
N LEU A 54 -5.66 -0.02 -1.95
CA LEU A 54 -6.49 -1.15 -1.53
C LEU A 54 -7.50 -0.75 -0.47
N GLN A 55 -7.11 0.05 0.52
CA GLN A 55 -8.04 0.58 1.52
C GLN A 55 -9.16 1.41 0.88
N SER A 56 -8.85 2.23 -0.13
CA SER A 56 -9.89 2.96 -0.85
C SER A 56 -10.86 2.01 -1.55
N PHE A 57 -10.34 0.99 -2.24
CA PHE A 57 -11.19 -0.02 -2.88
C PHE A 57 -12.04 -0.81 -1.89
N ASP A 58 -11.50 -1.17 -0.73
CA ASP A 58 -12.23 -1.88 0.32
C ASP A 58 -13.38 -1.02 0.88
N ASN A 59 -13.16 0.29 1.01
CA ASN A 59 -14.19 1.23 1.48
C ASN A 59 -15.28 1.51 0.42
N ASP A 60 -14.88 1.54 -0.86
CA ASP A 60 -15.80 1.79 -1.98
C ASP A 60 -16.54 0.51 -2.41
N TYR A 61 -16.13 -0.65 -1.92
CA TYR A 61 -16.81 -1.91 -2.20
C TYR A 61 -18.19 -1.88 -1.53
N PRO A 62 -19.30 -1.99 -2.30
CA PRO A 62 -20.63 -1.99 -1.73
C PRO A 62 -20.78 -3.22 -0.84
N THR A 63 -20.77 -3.01 0.48
CA THR A 63 -21.06 -4.05 1.44
C THR A 63 -22.55 -4.36 1.42
N LEU A 64 -22.89 -5.64 1.67
CA LEU A 64 -24.29 -6.11 1.61
C LEU A 64 -25.23 -5.33 2.56
N PHE A 65 -24.65 -4.76 3.62
CA PHE A 65 -25.30 -3.93 4.61
C PHE A 65 -24.47 -2.68 4.80
N ASP A 66 -25.13 -1.54 4.98
CA ASP A 66 -24.46 -0.31 5.37
C ASP A 66 -23.85 -0.50 6.78
N PRO A 67 -22.68 0.09 7.11
CA PRO A 67 -22.11 -0.02 8.45
C PRO A 67 -23.07 0.43 9.56
N ARG A 68 -24.00 1.32 9.22
CA ARG A 68 -25.09 1.80 10.10
C ARG A 68 -26.12 0.70 10.39
N GLU A 69 -26.44 -0.13 9.40
CA GLU A 69 -27.38 -1.25 9.54
C GLU A 69 -26.77 -2.38 10.38
N LEU A 70 -25.49 -2.69 10.17
CA LEU A 70 -24.77 -3.68 10.97
C LEU A 70 -24.71 -3.30 12.46
N ALA A 71 -24.42 -2.04 12.77
CA ALA A 71 -24.37 -1.55 14.16
C ALA A 71 -25.73 -1.61 14.89
N LEU A 72 -26.84 -1.67 14.14
CA LEU A 72 -28.18 -1.85 14.70
C LEU A 72 -28.50 -3.33 14.97
N LEU A 73 -27.90 -4.26 14.22
CA LEU A 73 -28.07 -5.70 14.40
C LEU A 73 -27.27 -6.23 15.60
N GLU A 74 -26.07 -5.69 15.84
CA GLU A 74 -25.23 -6.07 17.00
C GLU A 74 -25.79 -5.63 18.36
N LYS A 75 -26.79 -4.73 18.37
CA LYS A 75 -27.42 -4.20 19.58
C LYS A 75 -28.68 -4.96 20.03
N LYS A 76 -29.02 -6.08 19.39
CA LYS A 76 -30.13 -6.96 19.76
C LYS A 76 -29.61 -8.25 20.39
#